data_AF-A0A947G8B8-F1
#
_entry.id   AF-A0A947G8B8-F1
#
_cell.length_a   1.000
_cell.length_b   1.000
_cell.length_c   1.000
_cell.angle_alpha   90.00
_cell.angle_beta   90.00
_cell.angle_gamma   90.00
#
_symmetry.space_group_name_H-M   'P 1'
#
loop_
_entity.id
_entity.type
_entity.pdbx_description
1 polymer ?
#
loop_
_entity_poly.entity_id
_entity_poly.type
_entity_poly.pdbx_seq_one_letter_code
_entity_poly.pdbx_strand_id
1 'polypeptide(L)'
;MSDLQTILIQVSGPDRPGISAGVLGVLDSVGASVLDIEQIVIRGRLTLGMLIAVPPNQDVLKELLLFGWENELAVDFEVVAEESTEPSLLHVVTALGPELTPGELRSVTEAIAEGEGNIDRIERLSKYPIMSYEFRVTDGDEAVMRDRLIAAAADHSGLDVAIQREGLRRRAKRLVVMDVDSTLIQNEVIELLADETGHGAEVKAITDRAMAGELDFAESLHQRVALLAGLDSAAIDRAWERLELTPGARTFMRTLK
;
A
#
# COMPACT_ATOMS: atom_id res chain seq x y z
N MET A 1 -15.70 22.20 36.79
CA MET A 1 -15.44 21.97 35.36
C MET A 1 -16.45 20.92 34.96
N SER A 2 -17.35 21.20 34.01
CA SER A 2 -18.54 20.37 33.79
C SER A 2 -18.12 18.97 33.37
N ASP A 3 -18.68 17.93 34.00
CA ASP A 3 -18.53 16.54 33.56
C ASP A 3 -19.16 16.41 32.16
N LEU A 4 -18.33 16.59 31.13
CA LEU A 4 -18.69 16.26 29.76
C LEU A 4 -18.68 14.74 29.66
N GLN A 5 -19.72 14.19 29.05
CA GLN A 5 -19.80 12.76 28.79
C GLN A 5 -19.25 12.48 27.40
N THR A 6 -18.21 11.65 27.31
CA THR A 6 -17.68 11.19 26.03
C THR A 6 -18.48 9.99 25.55
N ILE A 7 -19.00 10.08 24.33
CA ILE A 7 -19.86 9.06 23.71
C ILE A 7 -19.30 8.72 22.34
N LEU A 8 -19.06 7.44 22.09
CA LEU A 8 -18.84 6.91 20.76
C LEU A 8 -20.20 6.63 20.12
N ILE A 9 -20.44 7.16 18.92
CA ILE A 9 -21.64 6.92 18.12
C ILE A 9 -21.23 6.18 16.84
N GLN A 10 -22.00 5.18 16.47
CA GLN A 10 -21.88 4.47 15.19
C GLN A 10 -23.21 4.54 14.45
N VAL A 11 -23.20 5.16 13.27
CA VAL A 11 -24.36 5.25 12.37
C VAL A 11 -24.09 4.38 11.16
N SER A 12 -24.98 3.44 10.84
CA SER A 12 -24.83 2.58 9.66
C SER A 12 -26.13 2.35 8.91
N GLY A 13 -26.07 2.23 7.58
CA GLY A 13 -27.27 2.02 6.76
C GLY A 13 -27.09 2.30 5.27
N PRO A 14 -28.19 2.40 4.50
CA PRO A 14 -28.14 2.82 3.09
C PRO A 14 -27.58 4.25 2.98
N ASP A 15 -26.60 4.44 2.08
CA ASP A 15 -26.01 5.74 1.84
C ASP A 15 -26.93 6.65 1.00
N ARG A 16 -26.96 7.94 1.34
CA ARG A 16 -27.62 9.00 0.57
C ARG A 16 -27.10 10.39 0.97
N PRO A 17 -27.24 11.38 0.08
CA PRO A 17 -26.84 12.75 0.39
C PRO A 17 -27.56 13.30 1.63
N GLY A 18 -26.80 13.97 2.50
CA GLY A 18 -27.35 14.71 3.64
C GLY A 18 -27.30 13.98 4.99
N ILE A 19 -26.95 12.68 5.05
CA ILE A 19 -26.89 11.95 6.33
C ILE A 19 -25.91 12.62 7.31
N SER A 20 -24.65 12.82 6.90
CA SER A 20 -23.63 13.42 7.77
C SER A 20 -24.02 14.83 8.23
N ALA A 21 -24.62 15.62 7.34
CA ALA A 21 -25.12 16.95 7.67
C ALA A 21 -26.28 16.91 8.67
N GLY A 22 -27.19 15.94 8.53
CA GLY A 22 -28.31 15.73 9.45
C GLY A 22 -27.84 15.29 10.84
N VAL A 23 -26.93 14.31 10.91
CA VAL A 23 -26.32 13.86 12.18
C VAL A 23 -25.61 15.03 12.87
N LEU A 24 -24.76 15.77 12.15
CA LEU A 24 -24.07 16.94 12.71
C LEU A 24 -25.05 18.03 13.15
N GLY A 25 -26.16 18.22 12.43
CA GLY A 25 -27.21 19.17 12.82
C GLY A 25 -27.91 18.77 14.13
N VAL A 26 -28.16 17.48 14.35
CA VAL A 26 -28.67 16.97 15.64
C VAL A 26 -27.68 17.25 16.76
N LEU A 27 -26.40 16.96 16.54
CA LEU A 27 -25.33 17.20 17.52
C LEU A 27 -25.16 18.68 17.87
N ASP A 28 -25.22 19.56 16.88
CA ASP A 28 -25.14 21.01 17.07
C ASP A 28 -26.34 21.53 17.88
N SER A 29 -27.55 20.99 17.64
CA SER A 29 -28.77 21.41 18.33
C SER A 29 -28.75 21.15 19.84
N VAL A 30 -27.96 20.17 20.29
CA VAL A 30 -27.80 19.82 21.71
C VAL A 30 -26.49 20.36 22.31
N GLY A 31 -25.70 21.11 21.53
CA GLY A 31 -24.43 21.67 21.98
C GLY A 31 -23.31 20.64 22.20
N ALA A 32 -23.36 19.50 21.51
CA ALA A 32 -22.30 18.51 21.55
C ALA A 32 -21.05 19.00 20.77
N SER A 33 -19.87 18.58 21.21
CA SER A 33 -18.60 18.81 20.51
C SER A 33 -18.14 17.52 19.84
N VAL A 34 -17.66 17.61 18.59
CA VAL A 34 -17.05 16.47 17.90
C VAL A 34 -15.57 16.39 18.27
N LEU A 35 -15.15 15.26 18.84
CA LEU A 35 -13.76 14.96 19.16
C LEU A 35 -13.07 14.25 18.00
N ASP A 36 -13.76 13.30 17.37
CA ASP A 36 -13.30 12.59 16.18
C ASP A 36 -14.47 12.17 15.28
N ILE A 37 -14.21 12.03 13.98
CA ILE A 37 -15.22 11.63 12.98
C ILE A 37 -14.56 10.85 11.84
N GLU A 38 -15.06 9.63 11.61
CA GLU A 38 -14.67 8.80 10.48
C GLU A 38 -15.89 8.33 9.70
N GLN A 39 -15.81 8.37 8.37
CA GLN A 39 -16.88 7.92 7.50
C GLN A 39 -16.35 7.10 6.34
N ILE A 40 -17.01 5.98 6.05
CA ILE A 40 -16.75 5.16 4.87
C ILE A 40 -18.06 4.76 4.20
N VAL A 41 -18.04 4.72 2.86
CA VAL A 41 -19.16 4.21 2.05
C VAL A 41 -18.66 3.05 1.20
N ILE A 42 -19.23 1.87 1.40
CA ILE A 42 -18.89 0.66 0.64
C ILE A 42 -20.14 0.18 -0.07
N ARG A 43 -20.14 0.23 -1.42
CA ARG A 43 -21.25 -0.27 -2.27
C ARG A 43 -22.62 0.32 -1.87
N GLY A 44 -22.67 1.61 -1.55
CA GLY A 44 -23.91 2.30 -1.15
C GLY A 44 -24.37 2.01 0.27
N ARG A 45 -23.50 1.45 1.13
CA ARG A 45 -23.71 1.33 2.57
C ARG A 45 -22.77 2.29 3.29
N LEU A 46 -23.34 3.16 4.10
CA LEU A 46 -22.63 4.11 4.95
C LEU A 46 -22.29 3.45 6.30
N THR A 47 -21.09 3.72 6.79
CA THR A 47 -20.71 3.62 8.20
C THR A 47 -20.07 4.93 8.61
N LEU A 48 -20.60 5.58 9.64
CA LEU A 48 -20.15 6.84 10.20
C LEU A 48 -19.89 6.63 11.70
N GLY A 49 -18.63 6.71 12.12
CA GLY A 49 -18.22 6.69 13.51
C GLY A 49 -17.92 8.11 13.99
N MET A 50 -18.36 8.46 15.19
CA MET A 50 -18.10 9.77 15.79
C MET A 50 -17.80 9.62 17.27
N LEU A 51 -16.70 10.20 17.73
CA LEU A 51 -16.44 10.41 19.14
C LEU A 51 -16.89 11.83 19.49
N ILE A 52 -17.82 11.97 20.43
CA ILE A 52 -18.39 13.27 20.81
C ILE A 52 -18.30 13.51 22.31
N ALA A 53 -18.20 14.78 22.70
CA ALA A 53 -18.36 15.23 24.08
C ALA A 53 -19.70 15.94 24.23
N VAL A 54 -20.52 15.49 25.18
CA VAL A 54 -21.90 15.96 25.37
C VAL A 54 -22.04 16.68 26.71
N PRO A 55 -22.67 17.87 26.75
CA PRO A 55 -23.01 18.55 27.99
C PRO A 55 -23.94 17.71 28.89
N PRO A 56 -23.82 17.82 30.23
CA PRO A 56 -24.69 17.07 31.13
C PRO A 56 -26.16 17.48 30.95
N ASN A 57 -27.07 16.51 31.13
CA ASN A 57 -28.53 16.65 31.01
C ASN A 57 -29.08 16.90 29.59
N GLN A 58 -28.30 16.63 28.53
CA GLN A 58 -28.78 16.62 27.15
C GLN A 58 -29.14 15.19 26.72
N ASP A 59 -30.32 15.00 26.11
CA ASP A 59 -30.77 13.70 25.59
C ASP A 59 -30.42 13.55 24.10
N VAL A 60 -29.12 13.59 23.80
CA VAL A 60 -28.61 13.48 22.43
C VAL A 60 -28.97 12.14 21.78
N LEU A 61 -29.08 11.09 22.60
CA LEU A 61 -29.31 9.72 22.14
C LEU A 61 -30.69 9.58 21.53
N LYS A 62 -31.72 10.15 22.18
CA LYS A 62 -33.08 10.13 21.66
C LYS A 62 -33.19 10.82 20.31
N GLU A 63 -32.58 11.99 20.14
CA GLU A 63 -32.63 12.75 18.89
C GLU A 63 -31.89 12.03 17.76
N LEU A 64 -30.73 11.42 18.06
CA LEU A 64 -29.99 10.60 17.11
C LEU A 64 -30.73 9.32 16.71
N LEU A 65 -31.35 8.63 17.67
CA LEU A 65 -32.17 7.45 17.40
C LEU A 65 -33.40 7.78 16.56
N LEU A 66 -34.04 8.93 16.82
CA LEU A 66 -35.15 9.44 16.01
C LEU A 66 -34.68 9.73 14.59
N PHE A 67 -33.60 10.50 14.43
CA PHE A 67 -33.02 10.78 13.12
C PHE A 67 -32.67 9.49 12.39
N GLY A 68 -32.03 8.53 13.07
CA GLY A 68 -31.69 7.24 12.50
C GLY A 68 -32.91 6.47 12.00
N TRP A 69 -33.95 6.38 12.83
CA TRP A 69 -35.20 5.70 12.46
C TRP A 69 -35.90 6.37 11.26
N GLU A 70 -36.06 7.70 11.27
CA GLU A 70 -36.62 8.46 10.14
C GLU A 70 -35.79 8.26 8.87
N ASN A 71 -34.50 7.96 9.04
CA ASN A 71 -33.57 7.85 7.96
C ASN A 71 -33.17 6.41 7.56
N GLU A 72 -33.84 5.38 8.08
CA GLU A 72 -33.48 3.97 7.82
C GLU A 72 -32.02 3.64 8.18
N LEU A 73 -31.49 4.30 9.21
CA LEU A 73 -30.14 4.10 9.75
C LEU A 73 -30.22 3.40 11.10
N ALA A 74 -29.31 2.45 11.33
CA ALA A 74 -29.01 1.94 12.65
C ALA A 74 -28.07 2.91 13.36
N VAL A 75 -28.34 3.20 14.64
CA VAL A 75 -27.51 4.06 15.48
C VAL A 75 -27.21 3.30 16.76
N ASP A 76 -25.94 3.01 16.97
CA ASP A 76 -25.38 2.42 18.18
C ASP A 76 -24.55 3.47 18.91
N PHE A 77 -24.45 3.33 20.23
CA PHE A 77 -23.67 4.25 21.05
C PHE A 77 -23.10 3.57 22.29
N GLU A 78 -21.96 4.09 22.75
CA GLU A 78 -21.28 3.63 23.95
C GLU A 78 -20.68 4.82 24.70
N VAL A 79 -20.81 4.84 26.02
CA VAL A 79 -20.13 5.84 26.87
C VAL A 79 -18.71 5.35 27.09
N VAL A 80 -17.73 6.12 26.63
CA VAL A 80 -16.31 5.73 26.65
C VAL A 80 -15.49 6.69 27.50
N ALA A 81 -14.36 6.22 28.03
CA ALA A 81 -13.39 7.10 28.68
C ALA A 81 -12.71 8.00 27.63
N GLU A 82 -12.24 9.18 28.04
CA GLU A 82 -11.53 10.13 27.17
C GLU A 82 -10.12 9.64 26.76
N GLU A 83 -9.65 8.50 27.27
CA GLU A 83 -8.30 8.00 26.98
C GLU A 83 -8.16 7.62 25.50
N SER A 84 -7.43 8.44 24.75
CA SER A 84 -6.94 8.09 23.43
C SER A 84 -5.79 7.08 23.57
N THR A 85 -6.01 5.83 23.19
CA THR A 85 -4.89 4.89 22.95
C THR A 85 -4.19 5.33 21.68
N GLU A 86 -3.16 6.17 21.79
CA GLU A 86 -2.32 6.45 20.63
C GLU A 86 -1.55 5.17 20.27
N PRO A 87 -1.66 4.67 19.03
CA PRO A 87 -0.93 3.48 18.63
C PRO A 87 0.58 3.71 18.70
N SER A 88 1.30 2.74 19.25
CA SER A 88 2.71 2.92 19.62
C SER A 88 3.67 2.87 18.42
N LEU A 89 3.32 2.06 17.42
CA LEU A 89 4.04 1.89 16.16
C LEU A 89 3.03 1.74 15.03
N LEU A 90 3.31 2.40 13.91
CA LEU A 90 2.46 2.36 12.72
C LEU A 90 3.28 1.84 11.55
N HIS A 91 2.79 0.76 10.93
CA HIS A 91 3.35 0.17 9.73
C HIS A 91 2.31 0.15 8.62
N VAL A 92 2.80 0.02 7.41
CA VAL A 92 2.01 -0.28 6.24
C VAL A 92 2.56 -1.53 5.59
N VAL A 93 1.69 -2.53 5.43
CA VAL A 93 1.95 -3.72 4.63
C VAL A 93 1.23 -3.56 3.31
N THR A 94 1.92 -3.75 2.19
CA THR A 94 1.34 -3.75 0.86
C THR A 94 1.45 -5.15 0.29
N ALA A 95 0.32 -5.73 -0.14
CA ALA A 95 0.27 -6.97 -0.89
C ALA A 95 -0.11 -6.66 -2.33
N LEU A 96 0.61 -7.23 -3.29
CA LEU A 96 0.34 -7.03 -4.71
C LEU A 96 0.56 -8.33 -5.51
N GLY A 97 -0.27 -8.53 -6.52
CA GLY A 97 -0.24 -9.73 -7.37
C GLY A 97 -1.14 -9.57 -8.59
N PRO A 98 -0.94 -10.33 -9.68
CA PRO A 98 -1.80 -10.27 -10.87
C PRO A 98 -3.28 -10.45 -10.50
N GLU A 99 -3.51 -11.40 -9.60
CA GLU A 99 -4.70 -11.52 -8.78
C GLU A 99 -4.28 -11.72 -7.32
N LEU A 100 -5.22 -11.54 -6.38
CA LEU A 100 -5.00 -11.79 -4.96
C LEU A 100 -6.19 -12.60 -4.45
N THR A 101 -5.92 -13.85 -4.13
CA THR A 101 -6.87 -14.82 -3.61
C THR A 101 -7.12 -14.59 -2.12
N PRO A 102 -8.25 -15.09 -1.57
CA PRO A 102 -8.47 -15.07 -0.14
C PRO A 102 -7.38 -15.80 0.66
N GLY A 103 -6.75 -16.83 0.09
CA GLY A 103 -5.66 -17.56 0.74
C GLY A 103 -4.39 -16.70 0.88
N GLU A 104 -4.03 -15.96 -0.15
CA GLU A 104 -2.90 -15.02 -0.13
C GLU A 104 -3.16 -13.83 0.80
N LEU A 105 -4.37 -13.26 0.80
CA LEU A 105 -4.70 -12.21 1.77
C LEU A 105 -4.71 -12.75 3.20
N ARG A 106 -5.17 -13.99 3.41
CA ARG A 106 -5.11 -14.65 4.72
C ARG A 106 -3.67 -14.77 5.20
N SER A 107 -2.74 -15.28 4.38
CA SER A 107 -1.33 -15.44 4.79
C SER A 107 -0.69 -14.11 5.17
N VAL A 108 -1.01 -13.03 4.45
CA VAL A 108 -0.59 -11.66 4.83
C VAL A 108 -1.16 -11.24 6.18
N THR A 109 -2.47 -11.43 6.40
CA THR A 109 -3.10 -11.05 7.68
C THR A 109 -2.66 -11.91 8.86
N GLU A 110 -2.36 -13.20 8.63
CA GLU A 110 -1.81 -14.10 9.65
C GLU A 110 -0.38 -13.69 10.01
N ALA A 111 0.44 -13.34 9.01
CA ALA A 111 1.78 -12.82 9.26
C ALA A 111 1.79 -11.53 10.10
N ILE A 112 0.80 -10.65 9.89
CA ILE A 112 0.61 -9.45 10.71
C ILE A 112 0.20 -9.83 12.14
N ALA A 113 -0.78 -10.73 12.28
CA ALA A 113 -1.28 -11.15 13.59
C ALA A 113 -0.25 -11.92 14.42
N GLU A 114 0.60 -12.76 13.80
CA GLU A 114 1.70 -13.45 14.46
C GLU A 114 2.78 -12.51 14.98
N GLY A 115 2.92 -11.34 14.36
CA GLY A 115 3.74 -10.25 14.88
C GLY A 115 3.03 -9.38 15.91
N GLU A 116 1.84 -9.78 16.40
CA GLU A 116 0.99 -9.00 17.32
C GLU A 116 0.55 -7.63 16.77
N GLY A 117 0.57 -7.46 15.44
CA GLY A 117 0.05 -6.26 14.79
C GLY A 117 -1.47 -6.30 14.63
N ASN A 118 -2.14 -5.16 14.83
CA ASN A 118 -3.55 -4.98 14.56
C ASN A 118 -3.76 -4.28 13.21
N ILE A 119 -4.79 -4.66 12.45
CA ILE A 119 -5.09 -4.02 11.16
C ILE A 119 -6.20 -3.01 11.37
N ASP A 120 -5.85 -1.72 11.32
CA ASP A 120 -6.81 -0.63 11.44
C ASP A 120 -7.63 -0.43 10.16
N ARG A 121 -6.99 -0.63 9.01
CA ARG A 121 -7.59 -0.31 7.71
C ARG A 121 -7.01 -1.17 6.60
N ILE A 122 -7.87 -1.57 5.68
CA ILE A 122 -7.50 -2.24 4.43
C ILE A 122 -8.05 -1.44 3.27
N GLU A 123 -7.18 -1.03 2.36
CA GLU A 123 -7.54 -0.25 1.17
C GLU A 123 -7.05 -0.91 -0.09
N ARG A 124 -7.84 -0.88 -1.17
CA ARG A 124 -7.35 -1.28 -2.49
C ARG A 124 -6.65 -0.10 -3.17
N LEU A 125 -5.37 -0.25 -3.46
CA LEU A 125 -4.59 0.78 -4.16
C LEU A 125 -4.74 0.69 -5.68
N SER A 126 -4.81 -0.52 -6.22
CA SER A 126 -4.93 -0.76 -7.66
C SER A 126 -5.78 -1.99 -7.96
N LYS A 127 -6.42 -1.95 -9.14
CA LYS A 127 -7.08 -3.11 -9.77
C LYS A 127 -6.35 -3.57 -11.04
N TYR A 128 -5.60 -2.68 -11.69
CA TYR A 128 -4.94 -2.91 -12.97
C TYR A 128 -3.67 -2.04 -13.06
N PRO A 129 -2.55 -2.54 -13.62
CA PRO A 129 -2.36 -3.87 -14.21
C PRO A 129 -2.24 -5.01 -13.20
N ILE A 130 -2.00 -4.66 -11.94
CA ILE A 130 -1.82 -5.58 -10.82
C ILE A 130 -2.82 -5.19 -9.73
N MET A 131 -3.40 -6.19 -9.05
CA MET A 131 -4.23 -5.95 -7.88
C MET A 131 -3.33 -5.68 -6.67
N SER A 132 -3.65 -4.65 -5.90
CA SER A 132 -2.89 -4.38 -4.68
C SER A 132 -3.76 -3.85 -3.55
N TYR A 133 -3.44 -4.30 -2.34
CA TYR A 133 -4.06 -3.87 -1.08
C TYR A 133 -3.00 -3.30 -0.15
N GLU A 134 -3.37 -2.23 0.54
CA GLU A 134 -2.62 -1.63 1.63
C GLU A 134 -3.31 -1.97 2.95
N PHE A 135 -2.55 -2.50 3.90
CA PHE A 135 -2.96 -2.77 5.27
C PHE A 135 -2.25 -1.77 6.16
N ARG A 136 -3.01 -0.90 6.80
CA ARG A 136 -2.49 -0.03 7.86
C ARG A 136 -2.47 -0.84 9.15
N VAL A 137 -1.29 -1.02 9.71
CA VAL A 137 -1.04 -1.86 10.87
C VAL A 137 -0.61 -1.00 12.05
N THR A 138 -1.24 -1.23 13.19
CA THR A 138 -0.88 -0.67 14.49
C THR A 138 -0.20 -1.70 15.35
N ASP A 139 0.74 -1.23 16.17
CA ASP A 139 1.53 -2.04 17.10
C ASP A 139 2.29 -3.19 16.38
N GLY A 140 2.74 -4.18 17.16
CA GLY A 140 3.43 -5.37 16.66
C GLY A 140 4.95 -5.25 16.46
N ASP A 141 5.60 -6.41 16.37
CA ASP A 141 7.04 -6.57 16.11
C ASP A 141 7.31 -6.63 14.60
N GLU A 142 7.97 -5.58 14.09
CA GLU A 142 8.32 -5.45 12.68
C GLU A 142 9.22 -6.58 12.15
N ALA A 143 10.14 -7.09 12.97
CA ALA A 143 11.05 -8.16 12.55
C ALA A 143 10.27 -9.47 12.39
N VAL A 144 9.40 -9.80 13.34
CA VAL A 144 8.52 -10.97 13.26
C VAL A 144 7.59 -10.85 12.05
N MET A 145 6.90 -9.71 11.90
CA MET A 145 6.02 -9.49 10.74
C MET A 145 6.77 -9.62 9.43
N ARG A 146 7.97 -9.03 9.30
CA ARG A 146 8.79 -9.12 8.09
C ARG A 146 9.14 -10.57 7.76
N ASP A 147 9.61 -11.34 8.73
CA ASP A 147 10.01 -12.73 8.52
C ASP A 147 8.82 -13.59 8.07
N ARG A 148 7.64 -13.37 8.68
CA ARG A 148 6.41 -14.08 8.31
C ARG A 148 5.85 -13.66 6.95
N LEU A 149 5.93 -12.38 6.61
CA LEU A 149 5.55 -11.88 5.29
C LEU A 149 6.44 -12.46 4.19
N ILE A 150 7.76 -12.57 4.44
CA ILE A 150 8.68 -13.23 3.49
C ILE A 150 8.30 -14.70 3.30
N ALA A 151 7.97 -15.42 4.38
CA ALA A 151 7.49 -16.80 4.28
C ALA A 151 6.17 -16.89 3.48
N ALA A 152 5.22 -15.98 3.72
CA ALA A 152 3.97 -15.91 2.99
C ALA A 152 4.18 -15.67 1.48
N ALA A 153 5.10 -14.78 1.09
CA ALA A 153 5.44 -14.59 -0.32
C ALA A 153 6.16 -15.81 -0.92
N ALA A 154 6.99 -16.51 -0.16
CA ALA A 154 7.67 -17.72 -0.63
C ALA A 154 6.69 -18.88 -0.89
N ASP A 155 5.64 -19.01 -0.08
CA ASP A 155 4.60 -20.03 -0.23
C ASP A 155 3.62 -19.72 -1.38
N HIS A 156 3.60 -18.48 -1.87
CA HIS A 156 2.65 -17.99 -2.87
C HIS A 156 3.36 -17.24 -4.01
N SER A 157 3.67 -17.92 -5.11
CA SER A 157 4.47 -17.38 -6.22
C SER A 157 3.88 -16.16 -6.95
N GLY A 158 2.59 -15.86 -6.77
CA GLY A 158 1.92 -14.68 -7.33
C GLY A 158 1.82 -13.49 -6.38
N LEU A 159 2.32 -13.63 -5.14
CA LEU A 159 2.18 -12.66 -4.07
C LEU A 159 3.53 -11.97 -3.80
N ASP A 160 3.55 -10.67 -4.04
CA ASP A 160 4.61 -9.78 -3.58
C ASP A 160 4.12 -9.01 -2.35
N VAL A 161 4.97 -8.89 -1.33
CA VAL A 161 4.67 -8.16 -0.09
C VAL A 161 5.78 -7.17 0.25
N ALA A 162 5.37 -6.02 0.77
CA ALA A 162 6.29 -5.01 1.30
C ALA A 162 5.79 -4.51 2.65
N ILE A 163 6.67 -4.45 3.65
CA ILE A 163 6.40 -3.80 4.94
C ILE A 163 7.25 -2.54 5.08
N GLN A 164 6.62 -1.43 5.47
CA GLN A 164 7.27 -0.14 5.66
C GLN A 164 6.75 0.49 6.95
N ARG A 165 7.60 1.24 7.66
CA ARG A 165 7.12 2.14 8.72
C ARG A 165 6.27 3.24 8.11
N GLU A 166 5.11 3.48 8.68
CA GLU A 166 4.26 4.61 8.30
C GLU A 166 4.86 5.93 8.79
N GLY A 167 4.47 7.03 8.17
CA GLY A 167 4.85 8.37 8.58
C GLY A 167 5.43 9.22 7.45
N LEU A 168 5.81 10.45 7.81
CA LEU A 168 6.22 11.47 6.84
C LEU A 168 7.35 11.01 5.91
N ARG A 169 8.32 10.23 6.42
CA ARG A 169 9.43 9.71 5.61
C ARG A 169 8.98 8.77 4.51
N ARG A 170 7.90 8.00 4.70
CA ARG A 170 7.33 7.14 3.66
C ARG A 170 6.70 7.98 2.56
N ARG A 171 5.92 8.99 2.94
CA ARG A 171 5.16 9.86 2.01
C ARG A 171 6.01 10.95 1.33
N ALA A 172 7.16 11.30 1.90
CA ALA A 172 8.02 12.38 1.43
C ALA A 172 9.27 11.88 0.68
N LYS A 173 9.21 10.72 0.01
CA LYS A 173 10.27 10.31 -0.93
C LYS A 173 10.29 11.30 -2.11
N ARG A 174 11.50 11.71 -2.53
CA ARG A 174 11.73 12.74 -3.57
C ARG A 174 12.83 12.38 -4.56
N LEU A 175 13.51 11.26 -4.37
CA LEU A 175 14.54 10.75 -5.25
C LEU A 175 14.29 9.27 -5.48
N VAL A 176 14.34 8.86 -6.74
CA VAL A 176 14.33 7.47 -7.18
C VAL A 176 15.53 7.30 -8.10
N VAL A 177 16.34 6.28 -7.85
CA VAL A 177 17.42 5.83 -8.73
C VAL A 177 17.03 4.45 -9.20
N MET A 178 17.11 4.20 -10.50
CA MET A 178 16.76 2.93 -11.10
C MET A 178 17.98 2.39 -11.83
N ASP A 179 18.12 1.08 -11.78
CA ASP A 179 18.95 0.38 -12.74
C ASP A 179 18.36 0.51 -14.16
N VAL A 180 19.18 0.29 -15.17
CA VAL A 180 18.80 0.42 -16.58
C VAL A 180 18.41 -0.95 -17.11
N ASP A 181 19.39 -1.83 -17.30
CA ASP A 181 19.21 -3.17 -17.85
C ASP A 181 18.29 -4.02 -16.97
N SER A 182 17.39 -4.76 -17.61
CA SER A 182 16.36 -5.59 -16.95
C SER A 182 15.48 -4.87 -15.91
N THR A 183 15.48 -3.53 -15.88
CA THR A 183 14.72 -2.70 -14.93
C THR A 183 13.94 -1.61 -15.65
N LEU A 184 14.63 -0.61 -16.23
CA LEU A 184 13.99 0.46 -17.01
C LEU A 184 13.72 0.01 -18.45
N ILE A 185 14.61 -0.81 -18.99
CA ILE A 185 14.48 -1.52 -20.27
C ILE A 185 14.38 -3.02 -20.01
N GLN A 186 13.79 -3.76 -20.95
CA GLN A 186 13.68 -5.22 -20.89
C GLN A 186 14.96 -5.93 -21.35
N ASN A 187 15.88 -5.20 -21.98
CA ASN A 187 17.07 -5.75 -22.60
C ASN A 187 18.27 -5.68 -21.66
N GLU A 188 19.28 -6.50 -21.96
CA GLU A 188 20.67 -6.32 -21.56
C GLU A 188 21.43 -5.72 -22.74
N VAL A 189 21.82 -4.44 -22.67
CA VAL A 189 22.43 -3.71 -23.79
C VAL A 189 23.70 -4.39 -24.28
N ILE A 190 24.49 -4.95 -23.37
CA ILE A 190 25.74 -5.65 -23.71
C ILE A 190 25.49 -6.93 -24.53
N GLU A 191 24.35 -7.60 -24.32
CA GLU A 191 23.95 -8.77 -25.09
C GLU A 191 23.51 -8.36 -26.51
N LEU A 192 22.77 -7.25 -26.63
CA LEU A 192 22.39 -6.70 -27.94
C LEU A 192 23.60 -6.35 -28.82
N LEU A 193 24.68 -5.84 -28.19
CA LEU A 193 25.94 -5.55 -28.88
C LEU A 193 26.70 -6.84 -29.26
N ALA A 194 26.69 -7.84 -28.37
CA ALA A 194 27.36 -9.12 -28.60
C ALA A 194 26.71 -9.98 -29.68
N ASP A 195 25.40 -9.83 -29.90
CA ASP A 195 24.71 -10.45 -31.03
C ASP A 195 25.33 -10.05 -32.38
N GLU A 196 25.79 -8.81 -32.51
CA GLU A 196 26.41 -8.30 -33.75
C GLU A 196 27.80 -8.88 -34.01
N THR A 197 28.51 -9.32 -32.97
CA THR A 197 29.81 -10.00 -33.10
C THR A 197 29.67 -11.52 -33.15
N GLY A 198 28.46 -12.06 -33.02
CA GLY A 198 28.20 -13.51 -32.94
C GLY A 198 28.55 -14.14 -31.58
N HIS A 199 28.86 -13.33 -30.56
CA HIS A 199 29.21 -13.79 -29.21
C HIS A 199 28.06 -13.65 -28.20
N GLY A 200 26.83 -13.36 -28.65
CA GLY A 200 25.66 -13.15 -27.78
C GLY A 200 25.45 -14.24 -26.73
N ALA A 201 25.56 -15.52 -27.12
CA ALA A 201 25.40 -16.65 -26.20
C ALA A 201 26.50 -16.71 -25.12
N GLU A 202 27.74 -16.36 -25.47
CA GLU A 202 28.87 -16.35 -24.54
C GLU A 202 28.74 -15.19 -23.55
N VAL A 203 28.41 -13.99 -24.04
CA VAL A 203 28.16 -12.82 -23.19
C VAL A 203 27.00 -13.08 -22.24
N LYS A 204 25.88 -13.65 -22.73
CA LYS A 204 24.75 -14.02 -21.90
C LYS A 204 25.14 -15.00 -20.79
N ALA A 205 25.91 -16.04 -21.10
CA ALA A 205 26.37 -16.99 -20.09
C ALA A 205 27.24 -16.34 -19.00
N ILE A 206 28.07 -15.35 -19.36
CA ILE A 206 28.85 -14.58 -18.39
C ILE A 206 27.95 -13.63 -17.57
N THR A 207 26.95 -13.00 -18.21
CA THR A 207 25.96 -12.15 -17.54
C THR A 207 25.17 -12.95 -16.50
N ASP A 208 24.60 -14.10 -16.88
CA ASP A 208 23.81 -14.97 -16.00
C ASP A 208 24.61 -15.37 -14.74
N ARG A 209 25.89 -15.74 -14.92
CA ARG A 209 26.79 -16.10 -13.81
C ARG A 209 27.13 -14.93 -12.90
N ALA A 210 27.32 -13.74 -13.47
CA ALA A 210 27.59 -12.53 -12.68
C ALA A 210 26.36 -12.10 -11.87
N MET A 211 25.17 -12.17 -12.47
CA MET A 211 23.90 -11.86 -11.79
C MET A 211 23.56 -12.89 -10.71
N ALA A 212 23.99 -14.15 -10.86
CA ALA A 212 23.92 -15.18 -9.83
C ALA A 212 24.97 -15.01 -8.71
N GLY A 213 25.88 -14.03 -8.82
CA GLY A 213 26.95 -13.78 -7.85
C GLY A 213 28.13 -14.76 -7.94
N GLU A 214 28.23 -15.55 -9.01
CA GLU A 214 29.33 -16.50 -9.23
C GLU A 214 30.61 -15.85 -9.78
N LEU A 215 30.48 -14.65 -10.37
CA LEU A 215 31.58 -13.86 -10.91
C LEU A 215 31.56 -12.46 -10.32
N ASP A 216 32.74 -11.91 -10.05
CA ASP A 216 32.87 -10.49 -9.72
C ASP A 216 32.34 -9.62 -10.87
N PHE A 217 31.67 -8.52 -10.51
CA PHE A 217 31.05 -7.64 -11.50
C PHE A 217 32.08 -7.03 -12.46
N ALA A 218 33.21 -6.54 -11.95
CA ALA A 218 34.22 -5.88 -12.79
C ALA A 218 34.93 -6.90 -13.69
N GLU A 219 35.23 -8.08 -13.16
CA GLU A 219 35.79 -9.19 -13.95
C GLU A 219 34.82 -9.62 -15.07
N SER A 220 33.56 -9.86 -14.73
CA SER A 220 32.50 -10.21 -15.69
C SER A 220 32.36 -9.14 -16.76
N LEU A 221 32.36 -7.86 -16.38
CA LEU A 221 32.25 -6.76 -17.33
C LEU A 221 33.43 -6.72 -18.30
N HIS A 222 34.67 -6.88 -17.82
CA HIS A 222 35.84 -6.95 -18.69
C HIS A 222 35.78 -8.12 -19.67
N GLN A 223 35.36 -9.31 -19.21
CA GLN A 223 35.21 -10.49 -20.08
C GLN A 223 34.17 -10.25 -21.17
N ARG A 224 32.99 -9.73 -20.81
CA ARG A 224 31.91 -9.45 -21.78
C ARG A 224 32.29 -8.37 -22.78
N VAL A 225 32.90 -7.29 -22.32
CA VAL A 225 33.32 -6.18 -23.20
C VAL A 225 34.47 -6.61 -24.14
N ALA A 226 35.36 -7.50 -23.70
CA ALA A 226 36.43 -8.02 -24.56
C ALA A 226 35.90 -8.76 -25.80
N LEU A 227 34.73 -9.43 -25.68
CA LEU A 227 34.06 -10.12 -26.80
C LEU A 227 33.44 -9.16 -27.83
N LEU A 228 33.44 -7.85 -27.54
CA LEU A 228 33.00 -6.81 -28.47
C LEU A 228 34.16 -6.21 -29.27
N ALA A 229 35.39 -6.73 -29.12
CA ALA A 229 36.56 -6.19 -29.78
C ALA A 229 36.43 -6.19 -31.31
N GLY A 230 36.62 -5.01 -31.93
CA GLY A 230 36.50 -4.82 -33.38
C GLY A 230 35.08 -4.50 -33.86
N LEU A 231 34.09 -4.43 -32.96
CA LEU A 231 32.75 -3.96 -33.30
C LEU A 231 32.77 -2.47 -33.64
N ASP A 232 32.15 -2.10 -34.76
CA ASP A 232 32.03 -0.70 -35.17
C ASP A 232 31.09 0.08 -34.24
N SER A 233 31.43 1.33 -33.94
CA SER A 233 30.67 2.18 -33.01
C SER A 233 29.21 2.41 -33.40
N ALA A 234 28.86 2.30 -34.69
CA ALA A 234 27.47 2.39 -35.12
C ALA A 234 26.60 1.23 -34.61
N ALA A 235 27.19 0.17 -34.03
CA ALA A 235 26.46 -0.87 -33.31
C ALA A 235 25.69 -0.33 -32.10
N ILE A 236 26.17 0.76 -31.48
CA ILE A 236 25.45 1.40 -30.37
C ILE A 236 24.11 1.98 -30.86
N ASP A 237 24.11 2.64 -32.02
CA ASP A 237 22.89 3.19 -32.61
C ASP A 237 21.91 2.08 -33.02
N ARG A 238 22.43 0.97 -33.57
CA ARG A 238 21.61 -0.20 -33.90
C ARG A 238 21.03 -0.90 -32.67
N ALA A 239 21.80 -1.00 -31.59
CA ALA A 239 21.31 -1.50 -30.31
C ALA A 239 20.23 -0.57 -29.71
N TRP A 240 20.43 0.74 -29.82
CA TRP A 240 19.47 1.76 -29.37
C TRP A 240 18.10 1.60 -30.04
N GLU A 241 18.06 1.35 -31.35
CA GLU A 241 16.82 1.11 -32.11
C GLU A 241 16.06 -0.15 -31.66
N ARG A 242 16.74 -1.09 -31.01
CA ARG A 242 16.17 -2.35 -30.51
C ARG A 242 15.71 -2.28 -29.05
N LEU A 243 15.95 -1.17 -28.34
CA LEU A 243 15.61 -1.07 -26.92
C LEU A 243 14.10 -1.04 -26.70
N GLU A 244 13.66 -1.89 -25.79
CA GLU A 244 12.28 -1.96 -25.34
C GLU A 244 12.19 -1.52 -23.88
N LEU A 245 11.40 -0.47 -23.63
CA LEU A 245 11.12 -0.04 -22.25
C LEU A 245 10.30 -1.09 -21.51
N THR A 246 10.59 -1.30 -20.24
CA THR A 246 9.80 -2.15 -19.36
C THR A 246 8.33 -1.70 -19.36
N PRO A 247 7.36 -2.63 -19.44
CA PRO A 247 5.94 -2.28 -19.34
C PRO A 247 5.66 -1.41 -18.12
N GLY A 248 5.04 -0.24 -18.35
CA GLY A 248 4.76 0.73 -17.30
C GLY A 248 5.87 1.77 -17.05
N ALA A 249 7.09 1.61 -17.57
CA ALA A 249 8.20 2.56 -17.36
C ALA A 249 7.85 4.00 -17.76
N ARG A 250 7.18 4.19 -18.92
CA ARG A 250 6.73 5.52 -19.35
C ARG A 250 5.71 6.14 -18.39
N THR A 251 4.78 5.33 -17.89
CA THR A 251 3.78 5.78 -16.91
C THR A 251 4.45 6.10 -15.58
N PHE A 252 5.34 5.24 -15.09
CA PHE A 252 6.12 5.44 -13.87
C PHE A 252 6.89 6.77 -13.90
N MET A 253 7.69 6.99 -14.95
CA MET A 253 8.46 8.23 -15.11
C MET A 253 7.58 9.47 -15.25
N ARG A 254 6.40 9.37 -15.88
CA ARG A 254 5.45 10.48 -15.98
C ARG A 254 4.81 10.80 -14.62
N THR A 255 4.50 9.79 -13.82
CA THR A 255 3.87 9.97 -12.50
C THR A 255 4.84 10.53 -11.46
N LEU A 256 6.15 10.25 -11.58
CA LEU A 256 7.17 10.78 -10.69
C LEU A 256 7.59 12.23 -10.97
N LYS A 257 7.28 12.78 -12.16
CA LYS A 257 7.57 14.16 -12.56
C LYS A 257 6.52 15.12 -12.03
#